data_AF-A0A7V4EMG4-F1
#
_entry.id   AF-A0A7V4EMG4-F1
#
_cell.length_a   1.000
_cell.length_b   1.000
_cell.length_c   1.000
_cell.angle_alpha   90.00
_cell.angle_beta   90.00
_cell.angle_gamma   90.00
#
_symmetry.space_group_name_H-M   'P 1'
#
loop_
_entity.id
_entity.type
_entity.pdbx_description
1 polymer ?
#
loop_
_entity_poly.entity_id
_entity_poly.type
_entity_poly.pdbx_seq_one_letter_code
_entity_poly.pdbx_strand_id
1 'polypeptide(L)'
;MKNIEKFITVGENIHCTRILKVGGKAVGPGPDGRQAIAYGSAGSRKYLPVPEPFLNSPAWHDGKVKHCSVAIWQGNYGNSEGKDAGIDYLKTMARDQAAAGAHYLDINVDEFSTDIEEKMRVMRWTVQIVQDAAGLPVSVDSANTEILRAGLESCNPRLGKPMVNSVSLEREPAIEVAARFGAVVIASAAGEKGLPCTTDERLLNLRKLMTKLSDAGFCRPAIHIDPLVLPISTDPANGKSFLEAVSAARSEYGPDIHIVAGLSNVSFGMPSRKLINQVFAWLAVEAGADLAMGSRTRGRIEPGAMPFLNRRLGTPVLTALVNLLFRARISDVNCGQRALRGEVARTLDLNAAGMEFASEMVIKAALRGLAIADVPVDFRKD
;
A
#
# COMPACT_ATOMS: atom_id res chain seq x y z
N MET A 1 -13.80 20.43 -12.55
CA MET A 1 -13.08 19.15 -12.62
C MET A 1 -13.85 18.15 -11.79
N LYS A 2 -14.25 17.00 -12.37
CA LYS A 2 -14.98 15.96 -11.62
C LYS A 2 -14.07 15.38 -10.53
N ASN A 3 -14.58 15.27 -9.31
CA ASN A 3 -13.90 14.72 -8.14
C ASN A 3 -13.21 13.38 -8.46
N ILE A 4 -11.94 13.24 -8.07
CA ILE A 4 -11.25 11.95 -7.94
C ILE A 4 -11.89 11.24 -6.75
N GLU A 5 -13.00 10.51 -6.98
CA GLU A 5 -13.90 10.22 -5.87
C GLU A 5 -13.60 8.94 -5.07
N LYS A 6 -12.71 8.02 -5.50
CA LYS A 6 -12.31 6.86 -4.66
C LYS A 6 -10.89 6.36 -4.95
N PHE A 7 -10.01 6.38 -3.94
CA PHE A 7 -8.79 5.59 -3.93
C PHE A 7 -9.16 4.11 -3.78
N ILE A 8 -8.57 3.23 -4.60
CA ILE A 8 -8.66 1.78 -4.41
C ILE A 8 -7.48 1.35 -3.55
N THR A 9 -7.78 0.83 -2.37
CA THR A 9 -6.78 0.28 -1.45
C THR A 9 -6.69 -1.22 -1.65
N VAL A 10 -5.54 -1.71 -2.07
CA VAL A 10 -5.22 -3.13 -1.96
C VAL A 10 -4.65 -3.36 -0.57
N GLY A 11 -5.25 -4.29 0.16
CA GLY A 11 -4.85 -4.67 1.49
C GLY A 11 -3.41 -5.17 1.55
N GLU A 12 -2.90 -5.25 2.76
CA GLU A 12 -1.57 -5.77 3.03
C GLU A 12 -1.42 -7.24 2.58
N ASN A 13 -0.41 -7.53 1.73
CA ASN A 13 -0.28 -8.85 1.09
C ASN A 13 -0.17 -10.00 2.11
N ILE A 14 -1.13 -10.95 2.02
CA ILE A 14 -1.11 -12.26 2.66
C ILE A 14 -0.13 -13.13 1.85
N HIS A 15 1.16 -12.89 2.12
CA HIS A 15 2.25 -13.42 1.33
C HIS A 15 3.13 -14.39 2.13
N CYS A 16 3.47 -15.53 1.54
CA CYS A 16 4.42 -16.51 2.10
C CYS A 16 5.85 -15.98 2.38
N THR A 17 6.22 -14.78 1.93
CA THR A 17 7.51 -14.15 2.28
C THR A 17 7.45 -13.31 3.55
N ARG A 18 6.28 -13.11 4.13
CA ARG A 18 6.07 -12.16 5.23
C ARG A 18 6.66 -12.67 6.53
N ILE A 19 7.57 -11.89 7.08
CA ILE A 19 8.35 -12.27 8.26
C ILE A 19 7.90 -11.54 9.53
N LEU A 20 7.90 -12.27 10.63
CA LEU A 20 7.95 -11.71 11.98
C LEU A 20 9.29 -12.05 12.62
N LYS A 21 9.76 -11.18 13.53
CA LYS A 21 10.98 -11.41 14.30
C LYS A 21 10.71 -12.38 15.45
N VAL A 22 11.48 -13.46 15.52
CA VAL A 22 11.49 -14.43 16.64
C VAL A 22 12.00 -13.74 17.91
N GLY A 23 11.32 -13.96 19.04
CA GLY A 23 11.56 -13.22 20.29
C GLY A 23 11.08 -11.76 20.24
N GLY A 24 10.39 -11.36 19.17
CA GLY A 24 9.71 -10.07 19.08
C GLY A 24 8.38 -10.05 19.84
N LYS A 25 7.65 -8.94 19.73
CA LYS A 25 6.36 -8.75 20.44
C LYS A 25 5.29 -9.81 20.11
N ALA A 26 5.39 -10.42 18.94
CA ALA A 26 4.38 -11.33 18.39
C ALA A 26 4.83 -12.79 18.31
N VAL A 27 6.10 -13.12 18.54
CA VAL A 27 6.62 -14.49 18.34
C VAL A 27 7.40 -14.92 19.57
N GLY A 28 6.93 -15.98 20.23
CA GLY A 28 7.54 -16.54 21.43
C GLY A 28 6.71 -17.68 22.03
N PRO A 29 7.00 -18.11 23.26
CA PRO A 29 6.22 -19.16 23.94
C PRO A 29 4.76 -18.76 24.11
N GLY A 30 3.86 -19.63 23.67
CA GLY A 30 2.43 -19.56 23.93
C GLY A 30 2.07 -20.02 25.35
N PRO A 31 0.78 -20.04 25.71
CA PRO A 31 0.30 -20.43 27.03
C PRO A 31 0.69 -21.85 27.46
N ASP A 32 0.92 -22.73 26.49
CA ASP A 32 1.32 -24.13 26.67
C ASP A 32 2.85 -24.35 26.58
N GLY A 33 3.61 -23.26 26.49
CA GLY A 33 5.08 -23.29 26.35
C GLY A 33 5.58 -23.57 24.94
N ARG A 34 4.73 -23.94 23.97
CA ARG A 34 5.14 -24.14 22.57
C ARG A 34 5.39 -22.80 21.90
N GLN A 35 6.32 -22.76 20.94
CA GLN A 35 6.55 -21.54 20.15
C GLN A 35 5.32 -21.21 19.31
N ALA A 36 4.84 -19.98 19.39
CA ALA A 36 3.63 -19.53 18.74
C ALA A 36 3.73 -18.09 18.22
N ILE A 37 2.88 -17.77 17.24
CA ILE A 37 2.66 -16.43 16.74
C ILE A 37 1.38 -15.90 17.39
N ALA A 38 1.52 -14.86 18.20
CA ALA A 38 0.39 -14.22 18.87
C ALA A 38 -0.29 -13.18 17.95
N TYR A 39 -1.61 -13.18 17.92
CA TYR A 39 -2.43 -12.30 17.08
C TYR A 39 -3.74 -11.90 17.76
N GLY A 40 -4.49 -10.97 17.14
CA GLY A 40 -5.71 -10.40 17.69
C GLY A 40 -5.49 -9.19 18.61
N SER A 41 -6.57 -8.67 19.17
CA SER A 41 -6.55 -7.49 20.04
C SER A 41 -6.06 -7.82 21.46
N ALA A 42 -5.68 -6.80 22.25
CA ALA A 42 -5.16 -6.98 23.60
C ALA A 42 -6.13 -7.74 24.55
N GLY A 43 -7.44 -7.68 24.31
CA GLY A 43 -8.46 -8.39 25.07
C GLY A 43 -8.88 -9.76 24.49
N SER A 44 -8.37 -10.13 23.31
CA SER A 44 -8.74 -11.34 22.57
C SER A 44 -7.51 -11.98 21.94
N ARG A 45 -6.42 -12.06 22.69
CA ARG A 45 -5.13 -12.52 22.18
C ARG A 45 -5.19 -14.03 21.92
N LYS A 46 -4.92 -14.42 20.68
CA LYS A 46 -4.90 -15.80 20.20
C LYS A 46 -3.48 -16.19 19.79
N TYR A 47 -3.26 -17.49 19.61
CA TYR A 47 -1.94 -18.06 19.34
C TYR A 47 -2.02 -19.05 18.17
N LEU A 48 -1.14 -18.86 17.20
CA LEU A 48 -0.92 -19.77 16.07
C LEU A 48 0.35 -20.58 16.38
N PRO A 49 0.25 -21.89 16.70
CA PRO A 49 1.42 -22.71 17.00
C PRO A 49 2.36 -22.77 15.79
N VAL A 50 3.66 -22.61 16.02
CA VAL A 50 4.69 -22.76 14.98
C VAL A 50 5.10 -24.24 14.90
N PRO A 51 4.88 -24.92 13.77
CA PRO A 51 5.14 -26.35 13.65
C PRO A 51 6.64 -26.65 13.43
N GLU A 52 7.06 -27.88 13.72
CA GLU A 52 8.47 -28.29 13.69
C GLU A 52 9.22 -27.97 12.38
N PRO A 53 8.64 -28.14 11.17
CA PRO A 53 9.34 -27.79 9.93
C PRO A 53 9.77 -26.33 9.87
N PHE A 54 9.03 -25.43 10.53
CA PHE A 54 9.36 -24.01 10.59
C PHE A 54 10.36 -23.71 11.70
N LEU A 55 10.26 -24.39 12.85
CA LEU A 55 11.23 -24.25 13.95
C LEU A 55 12.65 -24.70 13.54
N ASN A 56 12.73 -25.70 12.65
CA ASN A 56 14.00 -26.24 12.13
C ASN A 56 14.44 -25.55 10.83
N SER A 57 13.75 -24.50 10.39
CA SER A 57 14.06 -23.81 9.13
C SER A 57 15.22 -22.82 9.28
N PRO A 58 16.04 -22.58 8.23
CA PRO A 58 17.07 -21.56 8.25
C PRO A 58 16.56 -20.17 8.67
N ALA A 59 15.34 -19.82 8.23
CA ALA A 59 14.71 -18.55 8.60
C ALA A 59 14.52 -18.42 10.12
N TRP A 60 14.13 -19.50 10.81
CA TRP A 60 13.96 -19.50 12.26
C TRP A 60 15.29 -19.33 12.99
N HIS A 61 16.33 -20.03 12.54
CA HIS A 61 17.69 -19.86 13.06
C HIS A 61 18.23 -18.44 12.85
N ASP A 62 17.81 -17.76 11.77
CA ASP A 62 18.08 -16.33 11.52
C ASP A 62 17.17 -15.37 12.33
N GLY A 63 16.37 -15.90 13.26
CA GLY A 63 15.48 -15.11 14.11
C GLY A 63 14.25 -14.57 13.39
N LYS A 64 13.77 -15.25 12.33
CA LYS A 64 12.61 -14.86 11.52
C LYS A 64 11.61 -16.01 11.37
N VAL A 65 10.33 -15.72 11.25
CA VAL A 65 9.30 -16.72 10.93
C VAL A 65 8.36 -16.21 9.85
N LYS A 66 8.15 -17.01 8.80
CA LYS A 66 7.22 -16.73 7.70
C LYS A 66 5.78 -16.98 8.15
N HIS A 67 5.14 -15.99 8.76
CA HIS A 67 3.90 -16.20 9.52
C HIS A 67 2.70 -16.63 8.65
N CYS A 68 2.56 -16.08 7.43
CA CYS A 68 1.53 -16.52 6.49
C CYS A 68 1.76 -17.98 6.06
N SER A 69 3.01 -18.38 5.80
CA SER A 69 3.35 -19.77 5.48
C SER A 69 3.02 -20.72 6.64
N VAL A 70 3.27 -20.31 7.89
CA VAL A 70 2.87 -21.09 9.07
C VAL A 70 1.35 -21.26 9.11
N ALA A 71 0.59 -20.20 8.90
CA ALA A 71 -0.87 -20.25 8.93
C ALA A 71 -1.45 -21.15 7.83
N ILE A 72 -0.92 -21.03 6.60
CA ILE A 72 -1.31 -21.86 5.46
C ILE A 72 -0.93 -23.32 5.71
N TRP A 73 0.28 -23.59 6.20
CA TRP A 73 0.73 -24.94 6.52
C TRP A 73 -0.15 -25.56 7.59
N GLN A 74 -0.43 -24.84 8.68
CA GLN A 74 -1.29 -25.32 9.76
C GLN A 74 -2.71 -25.62 9.26
N GLY A 75 -3.28 -24.74 8.44
CA GLY A 75 -4.61 -24.95 7.85
C GLY A 75 -4.71 -26.17 6.93
N ASN A 76 -3.62 -26.56 6.27
CA ASN A 76 -3.60 -27.70 5.34
C ASN A 76 -3.13 -29.01 6.00
N TYR A 77 -2.13 -28.94 6.88
CA TYR A 77 -1.38 -30.10 7.38
C TYR A 77 -1.36 -30.23 8.90
N GLY A 78 -1.82 -29.22 9.63
CA GLY A 78 -1.86 -29.23 11.08
C GLY A 78 -2.76 -30.32 11.67
N ASN A 79 -2.60 -30.57 12.96
CA ASN A 79 -3.61 -31.28 13.74
C ASN A 79 -4.88 -30.40 13.89
N SER A 80 -5.93 -30.89 14.54
CA SER A 80 -7.20 -30.17 14.63
C SER A 80 -7.04 -28.75 15.21
N GLU A 81 -6.29 -28.60 16.30
CA GLU A 81 -6.00 -27.29 16.92
C GLU A 81 -5.22 -26.37 15.97
N GLY A 82 -4.16 -26.90 15.33
CA GLY A 82 -3.35 -26.15 14.38
C GLY A 82 -4.15 -25.68 13.19
N LYS A 83 -4.99 -26.55 12.61
CA LYS A 83 -5.87 -26.22 11.48
C LYS A 83 -6.80 -25.06 11.81
N ASP A 84 -7.48 -25.14 12.96
CA ASP A 84 -8.39 -24.10 13.41
C ASP A 84 -7.64 -22.78 13.64
N ALA A 85 -6.47 -22.83 14.27
CA ALA A 85 -5.64 -21.64 14.53
C ALA A 85 -5.09 -21.01 13.23
N GLY A 86 -4.66 -21.82 12.26
CA GLY A 86 -4.15 -21.35 10.96
C GLY A 86 -5.23 -20.68 10.13
N ILE A 87 -6.43 -21.29 10.09
CA ILE A 87 -7.60 -20.70 9.44
C ILE A 87 -7.98 -19.39 10.14
N ASP A 88 -8.14 -19.38 11.47
CA ASP A 88 -8.57 -18.20 12.20
C ASP A 88 -7.56 -17.04 12.10
N TYR A 89 -6.25 -17.35 12.04
CA TYR A 89 -5.20 -16.37 11.78
C TYR A 89 -5.41 -15.65 10.43
N LEU A 90 -5.58 -16.40 9.35
CA LEU A 90 -5.81 -15.83 8.00
C LEU A 90 -7.12 -15.05 7.94
N LYS A 91 -8.20 -15.58 8.56
CA LYS A 91 -9.48 -14.87 8.63
C LYS A 91 -9.39 -13.57 9.42
N THR A 92 -8.62 -13.56 10.50
CA THR A 92 -8.38 -12.35 11.31
C THR A 92 -7.62 -11.31 10.50
N MET A 93 -6.53 -11.70 9.82
CA MET A 93 -5.81 -10.79 8.91
C MET A 93 -6.73 -10.19 7.83
N ALA A 94 -7.55 -11.03 7.20
CA ALA A 94 -8.47 -10.59 6.15
C ALA A 94 -9.51 -9.58 6.67
N ARG A 95 -10.12 -9.86 7.83
CA ARG A 95 -11.09 -8.97 8.48
C ARG A 95 -10.48 -7.66 8.94
N ASP A 96 -9.30 -7.70 9.54
CA ASP A 96 -8.62 -6.50 10.03
C ASP A 96 -8.31 -5.55 8.87
N GLN A 97 -7.89 -6.09 7.72
CA GLN A 97 -7.64 -5.30 6.52
C GLN A 97 -8.93 -4.75 5.90
N ALA A 98 -10.00 -5.55 5.84
CA ALA A 98 -11.30 -5.09 5.39
C ALA A 98 -11.85 -3.96 6.29
N ALA A 99 -11.75 -4.11 7.61
CA ALA A 99 -12.13 -3.10 8.59
C ALA A 99 -11.27 -1.83 8.50
N ALA A 100 -10.03 -1.95 8.03
CA ALA A 100 -9.14 -0.81 7.74
C ALA A 100 -9.44 -0.13 6.39
N GLY A 101 -10.44 -0.59 5.62
CA GLY A 101 -10.87 0.02 4.36
C GLY A 101 -10.21 -0.56 3.11
N ALA A 102 -9.64 -1.76 3.18
CA ALA A 102 -9.20 -2.47 1.98
C ALA A 102 -10.38 -2.71 1.02
N HIS A 103 -10.12 -2.58 -0.27
CA HIS A 103 -11.06 -2.88 -1.36
C HIS A 103 -10.74 -4.24 -2.00
N TYR A 104 -9.46 -4.63 -1.98
CA TYR A 104 -8.96 -5.93 -2.43
C TYR A 104 -8.07 -6.54 -1.34
N LEU A 105 -7.98 -7.86 -1.29
CA LEU A 105 -6.98 -8.55 -0.47
C LEU A 105 -5.96 -9.28 -1.36
N ASP A 106 -4.70 -8.92 -1.22
CA ASP A 106 -3.60 -9.47 -2.02
C ASP A 106 -3.10 -10.79 -1.43
N ILE A 107 -3.00 -11.82 -2.26
CA ILE A 107 -2.65 -13.19 -1.84
C ILE A 107 -1.52 -13.71 -2.72
N ASN A 108 -0.41 -14.09 -2.09
CA ASN A 108 0.75 -14.69 -2.77
C ASN A 108 1.29 -15.92 -2.02
N VAL A 109 1.32 -17.06 -2.72
CA VAL A 109 1.80 -18.34 -2.17
C VAL A 109 3.06 -18.89 -2.87
N ASP A 110 3.71 -18.11 -3.73
CA ASP A 110 4.79 -18.59 -4.59
C ASP A 110 5.96 -19.20 -3.80
N GLU A 111 6.25 -18.64 -2.64
CA GLU A 111 7.35 -19.04 -1.76
C GLU A 111 6.93 -20.08 -0.71
N PHE A 112 5.79 -20.75 -0.90
CA PHE A 112 5.28 -21.77 0.03
C PHE A 112 5.99 -23.12 -0.11
N SER A 113 6.19 -23.60 -1.34
CA SER A 113 6.74 -24.92 -1.66
C SER A 113 7.63 -24.84 -2.91
N THR A 114 8.26 -25.94 -3.31
CA THR A 114 8.84 -26.10 -4.65
C THR A 114 7.89 -26.83 -5.60
N ASP A 115 6.88 -27.53 -5.07
CA ASP A 115 5.89 -28.25 -5.85
C ASP A 115 4.79 -27.29 -6.35
N ILE A 116 4.61 -27.23 -7.68
CA ILE A 116 3.60 -26.39 -8.33
C ILE A 116 2.17 -26.83 -8.02
N GLU A 117 1.93 -28.14 -7.90
CA GLU A 117 0.60 -28.68 -7.59
C GLU A 117 0.19 -28.33 -6.15
N GLU A 118 1.15 -28.43 -5.23
CA GLU A 118 0.97 -27.95 -3.87
C GLU A 118 0.67 -26.45 -3.83
N LYS A 119 1.44 -25.62 -4.56
CA LYS A 119 1.17 -24.17 -4.65
C LYS A 119 -0.21 -23.86 -5.19
N MET A 120 -0.63 -24.54 -6.25
CA MET A 120 -1.98 -24.37 -6.80
C MET A 120 -3.05 -24.79 -5.78
N ARG A 121 -2.87 -25.92 -5.09
CA ARG A 121 -3.80 -26.37 -4.04
C ARG A 121 -3.92 -25.35 -2.92
N VAL A 122 -2.80 -24.86 -2.39
CA VAL A 122 -2.83 -23.88 -1.29
C VAL A 122 -3.31 -22.51 -1.77
N MET A 123 -3.02 -22.09 -3.00
CA MET A 123 -3.57 -20.86 -3.58
C MET A 123 -5.10 -20.90 -3.58
N ARG A 124 -5.70 -21.98 -4.14
CA ARG A 124 -7.15 -22.17 -4.16
C ARG A 124 -7.75 -22.11 -2.76
N TRP A 125 -7.14 -22.84 -1.83
CA TRP A 125 -7.57 -22.88 -0.44
C TRP A 125 -7.47 -21.51 0.25
N THR A 126 -6.36 -20.78 0.08
CA THR A 126 -6.15 -19.47 0.71
C THR A 126 -7.12 -18.43 0.17
N VAL A 127 -7.36 -18.40 -1.15
CA VAL A 127 -8.37 -17.52 -1.77
C VAL A 127 -9.73 -17.72 -1.13
N GLN A 128 -10.17 -18.97 -0.97
CA GLN A 128 -11.45 -19.32 -0.35
C GLN A 128 -11.55 -18.81 1.10
N ILE A 129 -10.53 -19.09 1.92
CA ILE A 129 -10.52 -18.70 3.34
C ILE A 129 -10.56 -17.17 3.52
N VAL A 130 -9.78 -16.45 2.71
CA VAL A 130 -9.61 -15.00 2.81
C VAL A 130 -10.86 -14.25 2.32
N GLN A 131 -11.38 -14.62 1.15
CA GLN A 131 -12.56 -13.96 0.57
C GLN A 131 -13.81 -14.17 1.44
N ASP A 132 -13.99 -15.38 2.01
CA ASP A 132 -15.13 -15.72 2.85
C ASP A 132 -15.12 -14.93 4.17
N ALA A 133 -13.92 -14.61 4.67
CA ALA A 133 -13.78 -13.87 5.93
C ALA A 133 -13.96 -12.36 5.77
N ALA A 134 -13.50 -11.80 4.65
CA ALA A 134 -13.52 -10.36 4.41
C ALA A 134 -14.75 -9.87 3.64
N GLY A 135 -15.38 -10.73 2.83
CA GLY A 135 -16.44 -10.31 1.91
C GLY A 135 -15.95 -9.35 0.82
N LEU A 136 -14.67 -9.43 0.45
CA LEU A 136 -14.02 -8.59 -0.55
C LEU A 136 -13.45 -9.42 -1.70
N PRO A 137 -13.33 -8.86 -2.91
CA PRO A 137 -12.60 -9.51 -4.00
C PRO A 137 -11.11 -9.59 -3.67
N VAL A 138 -10.41 -10.54 -4.29
CA VAL A 138 -8.98 -10.76 -4.06
C VAL A 138 -8.12 -10.24 -5.22
N SER A 139 -6.90 -9.85 -4.89
CA SER A 139 -5.80 -9.64 -5.82
C SER A 139 -4.94 -10.89 -5.80
N VAL A 140 -4.96 -11.65 -6.89
CA VAL A 140 -4.19 -12.88 -7.04
C VAL A 140 -2.80 -12.52 -7.52
N ASP A 141 -1.81 -12.79 -6.67
CA ASP A 141 -0.41 -12.49 -6.91
C ASP A 141 0.42 -13.78 -7.03
N SER A 142 1.01 -13.98 -8.21
CA SER A 142 1.93 -15.07 -8.48
C SER A 142 2.70 -14.77 -9.75
N ALA A 143 4.00 -15.08 -9.83
CA ALA A 143 4.81 -15.03 -11.04
C ALA A 143 4.49 -16.16 -12.04
N ASN A 144 3.86 -17.24 -11.58
CA ASN A 144 3.57 -18.42 -12.38
C ASN A 144 2.12 -18.38 -12.89
N THR A 145 1.95 -18.53 -14.22
CA THR A 145 0.64 -18.45 -14.89
C THR A 145 -0.35 -19.53 -14.44
N GLU A 146 0.11 -20.73 -14.09
CA GLU A 146 -0.77 -21.82 -13.64
C GLU A 146 -1.30 -21.58 -12.22
N ILE A 147 -0.44 -21.08 -11.32
CA ILE A 147 -0.83 -20.68 -9.97
C ILE A 147 -1.79 -19.48 -10.01
N LEU A 148 -1.49 -18.49 -10.85
CA LEU A 148 -2.37 -17.35 -11.09
C LEU A 148 -3.77 -17.80 -11.56
N ARG A 149 -3.82 -18.69 -12.56
CA ARG A 149 -5.06 -19.28 -13.06
C ARG A 149 -5.82 -20.01 -11.95
N ALA A 150 -5.13 -20.84 -11.16
CA ALA A 150 -5.74 -21.58 -10.06
C ALA A 150 -6.40 -20.64 -9.01
N GLY A 151 -5.74 -19.52 -8.68
CA GLY A 151 -6.30 -18.52 -7.78
C GLY A 151 -7.54 -17.83 -8.37
N LEU A 152 -7.48 -17.44 -9.64
CA LEU A 152 -8.61 -16.80 -10.34
C LEU A 152 -9.83 -17.72 -10.46
N GLU A 153 -9.63 -19.02 -10.70
CA GLU A 153 -10.70 -20.03 -10.74
C GLU A 153 -11.44 -20.17 -9.40
N SER A 154 -10.80 -19.82 -8.29
CA SER A 154 -11.37 -19.92 -6.94
C SER A 154 -12.07 -18.65 -6.46
N CYS A 155 -11.96 -17.56 -7.22
CA CYS A 155 -12.53 -16.27 -6.85
C CYS A 155 -14.07 -16.31 -6.91
N ASN A 156 -14.72 -15.80 -5.87
CA ASN A 156 -16.19 -15.67 -5.87
C ASN A 156 -16.64 -14.46 -6.71
N PRO A 157 -17.28 -14.66 -7.88
CA PRO A 157 -17.66 -13.56 -8.78
C PRO A 157 -18.71 -12.62 -8.18
N ARG A 158 -19.41 -13.02 -7.11
CA ARG A 158 -20.38 -12.16 -6.41
C ARG A 158 -19.74 -11.06 -5.58
N LEU A 159 -18.46 -11.21 -5.21
CA LEU A 159 -17.72 -10.21 -4.44
C LEU A 159 -17.11 -9.11 -5.33
N GLY A 160 -17.15 -9.28 -6.65
CA GLY A 160 -16.61 -8.34 -7.62
C GLY A 160 -15.62 -9.00 -8.58
N LYS A 161 -15.05 -8.20 -9.48
CA LYS A 161 -14.01 -8.67 -10.41
C LYS A 161 -12.72 -8.94 -9.63
N PRO A 162 -12.06 -10.09 -9.82
CA PRO A 162 -10.75 -10.33 -9.22
C PRO A 162 -9.71 -9.37 -9.81
N MET A 163 -8.63 -9.15 -9.08
CA MET A 163 -7.47 -8.41 -9.56
C MET A 163 -6.30 -9.37 -9.83
N VAL A 164 -5.53 -9.12 -10.89
CA VAL A 164 -4.28 -9.82 -11.20
C VAL A 164 -3.11 -8.92 -10.85
N ASN A 165 -2.25 -9.39 -9.95
CA ASN A 165 -1.02 -8.73 -9.54
C ASN A 165 0.20 -9.58 -9.96
N SER A 166 0.92 -9.25 -11.01
CA SER A 166 0.69 -8.21 -12.00
C SER A 166 0.86 -8.80 -13.39
N VAL A 167 0.50 -8.03 -14.42
CA VAL A 167 0.88 -8.26 -15.81
C VAL A 167 2.03 -7.32 -16.17
N SER A 168 2.94 -7.76 -17.03
CA SER A 168 4.11 -7.00 -17.49
C SER A 168 4.62 -7.56 -18.81
N LEU A 169 5.62 -6.92 -19.41
CA LEU A 169 6.24 -7.42 -20.65
C LEU A 169 7.05 -8.71 -20.45
N GLU A 170 7.59 -8.94 -19.26
CA GLU A 170 8.22 -10.23 -18.90
C GLU A 170 7.18 -11.33 -18.60
N ARG A 171 5.91 -10.97 -18.42
CA ARG A 171 4.81 -11.87 -18.02
C ARG A 171 3.61 -11.81 -18.96
N GLU A 172 3.86 -11.68 -20.27
CA GLU A 172 2.80 -11.55 -21.27
C GLU A 172 1.70 -12.64 -21.19
N PRO A 173 1.99 -13.93 -20.91
CA PRO A 173 0.94 -14.95 -20.80
C PRO A 173 -0.12 -14.66 -19.72
N ALA A 174 0.20 -13.84 -18.70
CA ALA A 174 -0.76 -13.45 -17.68
C ALA A 174 -1.86 -12.52 -18.23
N ILE A 175 -1.63 -11.83 -19.35
CA ILE A 175 -2.61 -10.95 -20.00
C ILE A 175 -3.80 -11.77 -20.52
N GLU A 176 -3.53 -12.87 -21.22
CA GLU A 176 -4.57 -13.75 -21.76
C GLU A 176 -5.40 -14.38 -20.62
N VAL A 177 -4.71 -14.85 -19.58
CA VAL A 177 -5.38 -15.40 -18.39
C VAL A 177 -6.27 -14.33 -17.75
N ALA A 178 -5.75 -13.13 -17.48
CA ALA A 178 -6.52 -12.05 -16.88
C ALA A 178 -7.76 -11.68 -17.72
N ALA A 179 -7.62 -11.63 -19.05
CA ALA A 179 -8.71 -11.32 -19.97
C ALA A 179 -9.82 -12.38 -19.91
N ARG A 180 -9.44 -13.66 -19.90
CA ARG A 180 -10.39 -14.79 -19.81
C ARG A 180 -11.27 -14.74 -18.56
N PHE A 181 -10.72 -14.27 -17.43
CA PHE A 181 -11.44 -14.13 -16.16
C PHE A 181 -12.10 -12.75 -15.98
N GLY A 182 -11.98 -11.84 -16.96
CA GLY A 182 -12.53 -10.48 -16.86
C GLY A 182 -11.98 -9.68 -15.69
N ALA A 183 -10.72 -9.95 -15.31
CA ALA A 183 -10.07 -9.38 -14.14
C ALA A 183 -9.74 -7.88 -14.33
N VAL A 184 -9.52 -7.20 -13.21
CA VAL A 184 -8.76 -5.94 -13.19
C VAL A 184 -7.27 -6.28 -13.16
N VAL A 185 -6.41 -5.53 -13.83
CA VAL A 185 -4.97 -5.84 -13.89
C VAL A 185 -4.13 -4.73 -13.27
N ILE A 186 -3.14 -5.11 -12.46
CA ILE A 186 -1.99 -4.25 -12.17
C ILE A 186 -0.99 -4.43 -13.32
N ALA A 187 -0.80 -3.39 -14.12
CA ALA A 187 0.08 -3.34 -15.28
C ALA A 187 1.43 -2.73 -14.88
N SER A 188 2.40 -3.58 -14.58
CA SER A 188 3.72 -3.21 -14.10
C SER A 188 4.65 -2.75 -15.21
N ALA A 189 5.43 -1.70 -14.95
CA ALA A 189 6.43 -1.16 -15.86
C ALA A 189 7.69 -2.05 -16.04
N ALA A 190 7.68 -3.29 -15.52
CA ALA A 190 8.74 -4.26 -15.77
C ALA A 190 8.87 -4.57 -17.28
N GLY A 191 10.11 -4.56 -17.77
CA GLY A 191 10.43 -4.79 -19.17
C GLY A 191 10.73 -6.27 -19.47
N GLU A 192 10.85 -6.61 -20.75
CA GLU A 192 11.13 -7.98 -21.22
C GLU A 192 12.44 -8.57 -20.67
N LYS A 193 13.45 -7.72 -20.43
CA LYS A 193 14.80 -8.10 -20.02
C LYS A 193 15.13 -7.74 -18.57
N GLY A 194 14.13 -7.29 -17.80
CA GLY A 194 14.29 -6.94 -16.39
C GLY A 194 13.68 -5.60 -16.00
N LEU A 195 14.09 -5.13 -14.83
CA LEU A 195 13.52 -3.94 -14.18
C LEU A 195 14.02 -2.65 -14.86
N PRO A 196 13.13 -1.65 -15.08
CA PRO A 196 13.54 -0.38 -15.64
C PRO A 196 14.33 0.45 -14.63
N CYS A 197 15.31 1.22 -15.12
CA CYS A 197 16.15 2.11 -14.31
C CYS A 197 15.74 3.59 -14.45
N THR A 198 15.16 3.97 -15.59
CA THR A 198 14.83 5.37 -15.90
C THR A 198 13.33 5.61 -16.02
N THR A 199 12.93 6.90 -16.00
CA THR A 199 11.57 7.34 -16.30
C THR A 199 11.16 6.95 -17.72
N ASP A 200 12.05 7.15 -18.70
CA ASP A 200 11.75 6.86 -20.11
C ASP A 200 11.54 5.37 -20.36
N GLU A 201 12.34 4.51 -19.73
CA GLU A 201 12.16 3.05 -19.81
C GLU A 201 10.82 2.61 -19.21
N ARG A 202 10.41 3.20 -18.06
CA ARG A 202 9.10 2.93 -17.46
C ARG A 202 7.97 3.27 -18.42
N LEU A 203 8.01 4.47 -18.98
CA LEU A 203 6.97 4.95 -19.90
C LEU A 203 6.94 4.13 -21.20
N LEU A 204 8.10 3.75 -21.74
CA LEU A 204 8.20 2.89 -22.91
C LEU A 204 7.57 1.52 -22.65
N ASN A 205 7.90 0.88 -21.52
CA ASN A 205 7.34 -0.41 -21.16
C ASN A 205 5.82 -0.34 -20.95
N LEU A 206 5.36 0.71 -20.26
CA LEU A 206 3.92 0.94 -20.04
C LEU A 206 3.18 1.17 -21.35
N ARG A 207 3.70 1.96 -22.29
CA ARG A 207 3.07 2.17 -23.61
C ARG A 207 2.90 0.85 -24.36
N LYS A 208 3.96 0.04 -24.44
CA LYS A 208 3.91 -1.29 -25.08
C LYS A 208 2.86 -2.19 -24.41
N LEU A 209 2.85 -2.22 -23.08
CA LEU A 209 1.92 -3.05 -22.31
C LEU A 209 0.47 -2.58 -22.46
N MET A 210 0.23 -1.27 -22.48
CA MET A 210 -1.10 -0.67 -22.70
C MET A 210 -1.67 -1.05 -24.08
N THR A 211 -0.84 -1.10 -25.13
CA THR A 211 -1.27 -1.59 -26.45
C THR A 211 -1.68 -3.05 -26.37
N LYS A 212 -0.84 -3.93 -25.80
CA LYS A 212 -1.16 -5.36 -25.63
C LYS A 212 -2.44 -5.59 -24.83
N LEU A 213 -2.65 -4.82 -23.77
CA LEU A 213 -3.88 -4.88 -22.96
C LEU A 213 -5.10 -4.43 -23.75
N SER A 214 -4.98 -3.38 -24.55
CA SER A 214 -6.07 -2.90 -25.42
C SER A 214 -6.42 -3.95 -26.47
N ASP A 215 -5.42 -4.57 -27.11
CA ASP A 215 -5.61 -5.64 -28.10
C ASP A 215 -6.26 -6.89 -27.48
N ALA A 216 -5.98 -7.16 -26.21
CA ALA A 216 -6.63 -8.23 -25.42
C ALA A 216 -8.04 -7.84 -24.91
N GLY A 217 -8.55 -6.65 -25.24
CA GLY A 217 -9.91 -6.21 -24.93
C GLY A 217 -10.09 -5.53 -23.57
N PHE A 218 -9.01 -5.17 -22.87
CA PHE A 218 -9.12 -4.41 -21.61
C PHE A 218 -9.51 -2.95 -21.88
N CYS A 219 -10.48 -2.45 -21.11
CA CYS A 219 -10.79 -1.03 -21.06
C CYS A 219 -9.97 -0.31 -19.98
N ARG A 220 -9.71 1.00 -20.18
CA ARG A 220 -8.86 1.80 -19.27
C ARG A 220 -9.19 1.68 -17.78
N PRO A 221 -10.48 1.68 -17.33
CA PRO A 221 -10.80 1.53 -15.91
C PRO A 221 -10.40 0.18 -15.30
N ALA A 222 -10.21 -0.86 -16.11
CA ALA A 222 -9.75 -2.17 -15.65
C ALA A 222 -8.21 -2.29 -15.61
N ILE A 223 -7.48 -1.24 -16.03
CA ILE A 223 -6.02 -1.22 -16.07
C ILE A 223 -5.50 -0.28 -15.00
N HIS A 224 -4.75 -0.84 -14.05
CA HIS A 224 -4.09 -0.11 -12.98
C HIS A 224 -2.59 -0.09 -13.24
N ILE A 225 -2.04 1.05 -13.66
CA ILE A 225 -0.61 1.16 -14.00
C ILE A 225 0.23 1.16 -12.72
N ASP A 226 1.30 0.35 -12.69
CA ASP A 226 2.35 0.41 -11.68
C ASP A 226 3.68 0.82 -12.32
N PRO A 227 4.12 2.09 -12.16
CA PRO A 227 5.42 2.57 -12.64
C PRO A 227 6.64 1.95 -11.93
N LEU A 228 6.40 1.03 -10.99
CA LEU A 228 7.38 0.19 -10.32
C LEU A 228 8.32 0.97 -9.39
N VAL A 229 7.96 0.96 -8.11
CA VAL A 229 8.75 1.56 -7.02
C VAL A 229 9.96 0.66 -6.71
N LEU A 230 11.16 1.21 -6.89
CA LEU A 230 12.43 0.56 -6.54
C LEU A 230 13.05 1.19 -5.28
N PRO A 231 13.89 0.45 -4.52
CA PRO A 231 14.50 0.97 -3.29
C PRO A 231 15.44 2.15 -3.55
N ILE A 232 15.34 3.22 -2.76
CA ILE A 232 16.31 4.34 -2.85
C ILE A 232 17.67 3.99 -2.26
N SER A 233 17.75 2.89 -1.50
CA SER A 233 19.01 2.39 -0.95
C SER A 233 19.94 1.82 -2.02
N THR A 234 19.39 1.36 -3.15
CA THR A 234 20.17 0.83 -4.26
C THR A 234 20.54 1.92 -5.25
N ASP A 235 19.62 2.87 -5.49
CA ASP A 235 19.88 4.08 -6.28
C ASP A 235 18.97 5.23 -5.78
N PRO A 236 19.53 6.35 -5.31
CA PRO A 236 18.75 7.53 -4.89
C PRO A 236 17.83 8.09 -5.97
N ALA A 237 18.13 7.87 -7.26
CA ALA A 237 17.29 8.32 -8.38
C ALA A 237 15.96 7.59 -8.47
N ASN A 238 15.84 6.37 -7.92
CA ASN A 238 14.65 5.53 -8.03
C ASN A 238 13.35 6.24 -7.58
N GLY A 239 13.42 7.01 -6.50
CA GLY A 239 12.27 7.76 -6.01
C GLY A 239 11.83 8.84 -7.01
N LYS A 240 12.78 9.60 -7.55
CA LYS A 240 12.50 10.66 -8.53
C LYS A 240 11.98 10.08 -9.85
N SER A 241 12.65 9.06 -10.40
CA SER A 241 12.25 8.41 -11.65
C SER A 241 10.84 7.84 -11.59
N PHE A 242 10.46 7.26 -10.45
CA PHE A 242 9.09 6.80 -10.22
C PHE A 242 8.08 7.96 -10.25
N LEU A 243 8.34 9.05 -9.52
CA LEU A 243 7.43 10.20 -9.45
C LEU A 243 7.26 10.89 -10.81
N GLU A 244 8.34 11.04 -11.58
CA GLU A 244 8.28 11.58 -12.94
C GLU A 244 7.46 10.67 -13.86
N ALA A 245 7.62 9.34 -13.75
CA ALA A 245 6.83 8.39 -14.51
C ALA A 245 5.33 8.43 -14.14
N VAL A 246 4.99 8.63 -12.86
CA VAL A 246 3.60 8.85 -12.41
C VAL A 246 3.02 10.10 -13.06
N SER A 247 3.73 11.23 -13.02
CA SER A 247 3.29 12.50 -13.60
C SER A 247 3.09 12.40 -15.11
N ALA A 248 4.04 11.78 -15.81
CA ALA A 248 3.96 11.56 -17.24
C ALA A 248 2.82 10.60 -17.62
N ALA A 249 2.65 9.48 -16.90
CA ALA A 249 1.55 8.55 -17.13
C ALA A 249 0.19 9.20 -16.89
N ARG A 250 0.04 10.02 -15.84
CA ARG A 250 -1.20 10.77 -15.58
C ARG A 250 -1.50 11.77 -16.71
N SER A 251 -0.48 12.45 -17.21
CA SER A 251 -0.60 13.41 -18.32
C SER A 251 -0.99 12.72 -19.64
N GLU A 252 -0.43 11.54 -19.90
CA GLU A 252 -0.65 10.77 -21.12
C GLU A 252 -2.02 10.07 -21.16
N TYR A 253 -2.40 9.41 -20.07
CA TYR A 253 -3.60 8.55 -20.03
C TYR A 253 -4.83 9.23 -19.41
N GLY A 254 -4.66 10.39 -18.78
CA GLY A 254 -5.74 11.17 -18.19
C GLY A 254 -6.23 10.61 -16.85
N PRO A 255 -7.36 11.13 -16.33
CA PRO A 255 -7.86 10.80 -14.99
C PRO A 255 -8.49 9.41 -14.88
N ASP A 256 -8.86 8.79 -16.02
CA ASP A 256 -9.60 7.52 -16.06
C ASP A 256 -8.73 6.29 -15.75
N ILE A 257 -7.40 6.44 -15.73
CA ILE A 257 -6.48 5.37 -15.36
C ILE A 257 -6.19 5.39 -13.86
N HIS A 258 -6.12 4.20 -13.26
CA HIS A 258 -5.64 4.06 -11.89
C HIS A 258 -4.12 3.89 -11.90
N ILE A 259 -3.44 4.51 -10.93
CA ILE A 259 -2.01 4.35 -10.72
C ILE A 259 -1.84 3.69 -9.35
N VAL A 260 -1.17 2.55 -9.32
CA VAL A 260 -0.91 1.73 -8.13
C VAL A 260 0.59 1.74 -7.87
N ALA A 261 0.97 1.59 -6.61
CA ALA A 261 2.37 1.58 -6.22
C ALA A 261 2.60 0.73 -4.96
N GLY A 262 3.59 -0.15 -5.02
CA GLY A 262 4.18 -0.82 -3.85
C GLY A 262 5.01 0.16 -3.01
N LEU A 263 4.38 1.17 -2.39
CA LEU A 263 5.05 2.32 -1.78
C LEU A 263 6.12 1.93 -0.73
N SER A 264 5.94 0.81 -0.02
CA SER A 264 6.91 0.34 0.99
C SER A 264 8.26 -0.09 0.42
N ASN A 265 8.35 -0.34 -0.89
CA ASN A 265 9.57 -0.75 -1.57
C ASN A 265 10.61 0.37 -1.59
N VAL A 266 10.17 1.64 -1.64
CA VAL A 266 11.05 2.82 -1.69
C VAL A 266 12.05 2.82 -0.53
N SER A 267 11.63 2.39 0.65
CA SER A 267 12.41 2.44 1.89
C SER A 267 13.10 1.13 2.24
N PHE A 268 13.06 0.12 1.37
CA PHE A 268 13.78 -1.12 1.62
C PHE A 268 15.27 -0.80 1.84
N GLY A 269 15.90 -1.43 2.84
CA GLY A 269 17.30 -1.14 3.21
C GLY A 269 17.54 0.18 3.97
N MET A 270 16.54 1.05 4.14
CA MET A 270 16.72 2.36 4.78
C MET A 270 16.33 2.37 6.27
N PRO A 271 16.97 3.22 7.11
CA PRO A 271 16.45 3.55 8.44
C PRO A 271 15.14 4.35 8.34
N SER A 272 14.39 4.45 9.44
CA SER A 272 13.18 5.30 9.53
C SER A 272 12.13 5.05 8.43
N ARG A 273 12.00 3.80 7.97
CA ARG A 273 11.12 3.38 6.86
C ARG A 273 9.70 3.94 6.91
N LYS A 274 9.10 4.04 8.10
CA LYS A 274 7.75 4.59 8.29
C LYS A 274 7.64 6.03 7.79
N LEU A 275 8.61 6.89 8.15
CA LEU A 275 8.64 8.28 7.72
C LEU A 275 8.88 8.39 6.21
N ILE A 276 9.83 7.60 5.69
CA ILE A 276 10.13 7.58 4.24
C ILE A 276 8.88 7.16 3.45
N ASN A 277 8.21 6.09 3.86
CA ASN A 277 6.99 5.62 3.20
C ASN A 277 5.88 6.68 3.24
N GLN A 278 5.70 7.39 4.35
CA GLN A 278 4.69 8.45 4.48
C GLN A 278 4.99 9.63 3.56
N VAL A 279 6.22 10.13 3.57
CA VAL A 279 6.65 11.25 2.70
C VAL A 279 6.57 10.83 1.23
N PHE A 280 7.00 9.62 0.90
CA PHE A 280 6.95 9.12 -0.47
C PHE A 280 5.53 8.88 -0.97
N ALA A 281 4.64 8.36 -0.12
CA ALA A 281 3.21 8.26 -0.43
C ALA A 281 2.62 9.63 -0.74
N TRP A 282 2.97 10.64 0.06
CA TRP A 282 2.55 12.02 -0.17
C TRP A 282 3.11 12.58 -1.49
N LEU A 283 4.40 12.38 -1.79
CA LEU A 283 5.01 12.80 -3.06
C LEU A 283 4.38 12.09 -4.28
N ALA A 284 4.08 10.80 -4.16
CA ALA A 284 3.45 9.99 -5.22
C ALA A 284 2.02 10.46 -5.49
N VAL A 285 1.32 10.88 -4.43
CA VAL A 285 0.09 11.67 -4.54
C VAL A 285 0.45 12.96 -5.29
N GLU A 286 1.28 13.87 -4.78
CA GLU A 286 1.56 15.18 -5.45
C GLU A 286 1.97 15.14 -6.93
N ALA A 287 2.73 14.13 -7.35
CA ALA A 287 3.15 13.97 -8.74
C ALA A 287 1.95 13.76 -9.71
N GLY A 288 0.75 13.52 -9.19
CA GLY A 288 -0.50 13.34 -9.94
C GLY A 288 -1.78 13.43 -9.09
N ALA A 289 -1.73 14.15 -7.96
CA ALA A 289 -2.77 14.45 -6.96
C ALA A 289 -2.37 15.75 -6.17
N ASP A 290 -3.27 16.38 -5.40
CA ASP A 290 -3.43 17.86 -5.53
C ASP A 290 -2.81 18.89 -4.52
N LEU A 291 -2.68 18.68 -3.19
CA LEU A 291 -1.92 19.54 -2.22
C LEU A 291 -2.07 18.96 -0.81
N ALA A 292 -1.02 18.97 0.05
CA ALA A 292 -1.19 18.67 1.48
C ALA A 292 -0.44 19.55 2.49
N MET A 293 -1.11 19.70 3.63
CA MET A 293 -0.66 20.36 4.85
C MET A 293 -0.56 19.33 5.96
N GLY A 294 0.52 19.39 6.73
CA GLY A 294 0.59 18.70 8.00
C GLY A 294 -0.34 19.33 9.04
N SER A 295 -0.77 18.55 10.02
CA SER A 295 -1.61 19.00 11.13
C SER A 295 -1.11 18.42 12.44
N ARG A 296 -0.54 19.29 13.27
CA ARG A 296 -0.06 18.90 14.60
C ARG A 296 -1.22 18.78 15.58
N THR A 297 -2.32 19.48 15.33
CA THR A 297 -3.55 19.41 16.14
C THR A 297 -4.32 18.11 15.92
N ARG A 298 -4.17 17.47 14.76
CA ARG A 298 -4.73 16.13 14.47
C ARG A 298 -3.74 14.98 14.70
N GLY A 299 -2.44 15.28 14.83
CA GLY A 299 -1.40 14.32 15.21
C GLY A 299 -1.06 14.36 16.70
N ARG A 300 0.08 13.74 17.09
CA ARG A 300 0.55 13.73 18.50
C ARG A 300 1.55 14.85 18.76
N ILE A 301 1.22 15.79 19.64
CA ILE A 301 2.17 16.79 20.15
C ILE A 301 2.78 16.29 21.46
N GLU A 302 4.11 16.08 21.46
CA GLU A 302 4.83 15.62 22.65
C GLU A 302 4.87 16.69 23.76
N PRO A 303 4.91 16.29 25.04
CA PRO A 303 5.02 17.22 26.15
C PRO A 303 6.26 18.13 26.00
N GLY A 304 6.05 19.44 26.02
CA GLY A 304 7.13 20.44 25.87
C GLY A 304 7.57 20.73 24.43
N ALA A 305 7.00 20.08 23.41
CA ALA A 305 7.30 20.36 22.00
C ALA A 305 6.69 21.68 21.49
N MET A 306 5.62 22.17 22.12
CA MET A 306 4.92 23.39 21.71
C MET A 306 4.51 24.23 22.94
N PRO A 307 4.73 25.55 22.94
CA PRO A 307 4.22 26.44 23.98
C PRO A 307 2.70 26.31 24.17
N PHE A 308 2.24 26.31 25.42
CA PHE A 308 0.84 26.08 25.78
C PHE A 308 -0.12 27.08 25.10
N LEU A 309 0.25 28.36 25.08
CA LEU A 309 -0.51 29.43 24.42
C LEU A 309 -0.65 29.20 22.91
N ASN A 310 0.41 28.75 22.24
CA ASN A 310 0.38 28.47 20.79
C ASN A 310 -0.49 27.25 20.46
N ARG A 311 -0.50 26.25 21.34
CA ARG A 311 -1.28 25.01 21.20
C ARG A 311 -2.77 25.21 21.47
N ARG A 312 -3.13 26.00 22.48
CA ARG A 312 -4.52 26.10 22.98
C ARG A 312 -5.26 27.35 22.54
N LEU A 313 -4.56 28.42 22.15
CA LEU A 313 -5.19 29.68 21.77
C LEU A 313 -4.73 30.13 20.38
N GLY A 314 -3.42 30.33 20.16
CA GLY A 314 -2.90 30.95 18.94
C GLY A 314 -3.29 30.19 17.66
N THR A 315 -2.90 28.91 17.56
CA THR A 315 -3.16 28.09 16.37
C THR A 315 -4.65 27.82 16.14
N PRO A 316 -5.46 27.46 17.16
CA PRO A 316 -6.89 27.26 16.98
C PRO A 316 -7.65 28.53 16.53
N VAL A 317 -7.37 29.69 17.13
CA VAL A 317 -8.06 30.96 16.78
C VAL A 317 -7.72 31.40 15.36
N LEU A 318 -6.43 31.35 14.99
CA LEU A 318 -6.01 31.74 13.65
C LEU A 318 -6.55 30.79 12.58
N THR A 319 -6.55 29.49 12.85
CA THR A 319 -7.14 28.47 11.96
C THR A 319 -8.64 28.70 11.77
N ALA A 320 -9.37 29.02 12.84
CA ALA A 320 -10.80 29.32 12.78
C ALA A 320 -11.09 30.57 11.92
N LEU A 321 -10.30 31.64 12.09
CA LEU A 321 -10.42 32.87 11.29
C LEU A 321 -10.15 32.60 9.80
N VAL A 322 -9.09 31.85 9.47
CA VAL A 322 -8.74 31.53 8.08
C VAL A 322 -9.80 30.65 7.41
N ASN A 323 -10.35 29.67 8.14
CA ASN A 323 -11.45 28.85 7.65
C ASN A 323 -12.74 29.65 7.43
N LEU A 324 -13.05 30.58 8.34
CA LEU A 324 -14.25 31.41 8.26
C LEU A 324 -14.18 32.38 7.08
N LEU A 325 -13.05 33.09 6.94
CA LEU A 325 -12.89 34.16 5.95
C LEU A 325 -12.60 33.63 4.54
N PHE A 326 -11.88 32.51 4.42
CA PHE A 326 -11.38 32.01 3.13
C PHE A 326 -11.89 30.61 2.77
N ARG A 327 -12.75 30.01 3.59
CA ARG A 327 -13.33 28.67 3.36
C ARG A 327 -12.27 27.56 3.15
N ALA A 328 -11.10 27.71 3.77
CA ALA A 328 -9.93 26.85 3.55
C ALA A 328 -10.06 25.40 4.08
N ARG A 329 -10.96 25.13 5.03
CA ARG A 329 -11.23 23.80 5.63
C ARG A 329 -9.98 23.05 6.15
N ILE A 330 -9.08 23.74 6.86
CA ILE A 330 -7.84 23.19 7.44
C ILE A 330 -7.90 23.08 8.98
N SER A 331 -7.07 22.24 9.60
CA SER A 331 -7.06 22.07 11.07
C SER A 331 -5.86 22.67 11.81
N ASP A 332 -4.81 23.08 11.08
CA ASP A 332 -3.62 23.74 11.64
C ASP A 332 -2.97 24.65 10.58
N VAL A 333 -3.31 25.94 10.57
CA VAL A 333 -2.73 26.91 9.63
C VAL A 333 -1.22 27.13 9.84
N ASN A 334 -0.75 26.89 11.06
CA ASN A 334 0.61 27.21 11.48
C ASN A 334 1.59 26.02 11.36
N CYS A 335 1.15 24.87 10.83
CA CYS A 335 2.01 23.70 10.73
C CYS A 335 3.15 23.93 9.74
N GLY A 336 4.39 23.83 10.20
CA GLY A 336 5.58 24.05 9.34
C GLY A 336 5.78 22.98 8.27
N GLN A 337 5.16 21.81 8.43
CA GLN A 337 5.16 20.77 7.39
C GLN A 337 4.10 21.10 6.36
N ARG A 338 4.55 21.61 5.23
CA ARG A 338 3.70 21.98 4.11
C ARG A 338 4.44 21.62 2.85
N ALA A 339 3.71 21.24 1.83
CA ALA A 339 4.29 21.23 0.53
C ALA A 339 3.23 21.43 -0.56
N LEU A 340 3.70 22.02 -1.64
CA LEU A 340 2.88 22.74 -2.59
C LEU A 340 3.44 22.46 -3.97
N ARG A 341 2.56 22.06 -4.89
CA ARG A 341 2.94 21.78 -6.26
C ARG A 341 3.69 22.95 -6.89
N GLY A 342 4.84 22.70 -7.51
CA GLY A 342 5.75 23.76 -7.99
C GLY A 342 5.12 24.71 -9.03
N GLU A 343 4.27 24.21 -9.93
CA GLU A 343 3.52 25.04 -10.88
C GLU A 343 2.47 25.93 -10.18
N VAL A 344 1.81 25.39 -9.15
CA VAL A 344 0.86 26.12 -8.31
C VAL A 344 1.59 27.19 -7.50
N ALA A 345 2.73 26.88 -6.90
CA ALA A 345 3.53 27.82 -6.14
C ALA A 345 3.92 29.06 -6.95
N ARG A 346 4.29 28.87 -8.22
CA ARG A 346 4.58 29.99 -9.14
C ARG A 346 3.34 30.81 -9.47
N THR A 347 2.16 30.18 -9.52
CA THR A 347 0.90 30.90 -9.75
C THR A 347 0.38 31.63 -8.53
N LEU A 348 0.84 31.27 -7.32
CA LEU A 348 0.33 31.80 -6.07
C LEU A 348 0.85 33.21 -5.75
N ASP A 349 1.95 33.64 -6.37
CA ASP A 349 2.59 34.96 -6.15
C ASP A 349 2.84 35.22 -4.65
N LEU A 350 3.59 34.33 -3.99
CA LEU A 350 3.86 34.39 -2.55
C LEU A 350 4.95 35.43 -2.27
N ASN A 351 4.66 36.42 -1.43
CA ASN A 351 5.53 37.59 -1.24
C ASN A 351 5.94 37.83 0.22
N ALA A 352 5.40 37.09 1.19
CA ALA A 352 5.79 37.21 2.59
C ALA A 352 7.18 36.61 2.84
N ALA A 353 8.02 37.34 3.59
CA ALA A 353 9.39 36.94 3.91
C ALA A 353 9.57 36.39 5.33
N GLY A 354 8.52 36.41 6.16
CA GLY A 354 8.56 36.06 7.58
C GLY A 354 7.63 34.89 7.95
N MET A 355 7.21 34.85 9.22
CA MET A 355 6.35 33.80 9.76
C MET A 355 4.95 33.78 9.11
N GLU A 356 4.59 34.83 8.39
CA GLU A 356 3.31 35.08 7.72
C GLU A 356 3.20 34.30 6.41
N PHE A 357 4.33 33.86 5.84
CA PHE A 357 4.41 33.05 4.60
C PHE A 357 3.52 31.80 4.67
N ALA A 358 3.50 31.19 5.85
CA ALA A 358 2.60 30.12 6.24
C ALA A 358 1.12 30.38 5.92
N SER A 359 0.63 31.52 6.41
CA SER A 359 -0.78 31.90 6.33
C SER A 359 -1.11 32.44 4.95
N GLU A 360 -0.20 33.21 4.34
CA GLU A 360 -0.34 33.70 2.96
C GLU A 360 -0.55 32.55 1.97
N MET A 361 0.27 31.50 2.06
CA MET A 361 0.20 30.35 1.18
C MET A 361 -1.15 29.64 1.25
N VAL A 362 -1.68 29.43 2.47
CA VAL A 362 -2.99 28.81 2.68
C VAL A 362 -4.13 29.70 2.18
N ILE A 363 -4.07 30.99 2.48
CA ILE A 363 -5.11 31.96 2.08
C ILE A 363 -5.18 32.04 0.56
N LYS A 364 -4.03 32.20 -0.11
CA LYS A 364 -3.96 32.32 -1.57
C LYS A 364 -4.31 31.01 -2.27
N ALA A 365 -4.00 29.86 -1.66
CA ALA A 365 -4.44 28.56 -2.17
C ALA A 365 -5.97 28.40 -2.08
N ALA A 366 -6.57 28.77 -0.94
CA ALA A 366 -8.01 28.72 -0.74
C ALA A 366 -8.77 29.69 -1.67
N LEU A 367 -8.26 30.91 -1.84
CA LEU A 367 -8.84 31.92 -2.75
C LEU A 367 -8.80 31.49 -4.22
N ARG A 368 -7.82 30.66 -4.62
CA ARG A 368 -7.74 30.08 -5.97
C ARG A 368 -8.50 28.76 -6.12
N GLY A 369 -9.26 28.34 -5.10
CA GLY A 369 -10.08 27.13 -5.14
C GLY A 369 -9.27 25.84 -5.20
N LEU A 370 -8.02 25.86 -4.72
CA LEU A 370 -7.17 24.67 -4.68
C LEU A 370 -7.66 23.71 -3.59
N ALA A 371 -7.59 22.40 -3.86
CA ALA A 371 -7.93 21.38 -2.88
C ALA A 371 -6.82 21.27 -1.82
N ILE A 372 -7.12 21.57 -0.55
CA ILE A 372 -6.14 21.53 0.54
C ILE A 372 -6.35 20.26 1.37
N ALA A 373 -5.43 19.29 1.30
CA ALA A 373 -5.47 18.12 2.17
C ALA A 373 -4.81 18.41 3.53
N ASP A 374 -5.39 17.84 4.59
CA ASP A 374 -5.04 18.11 5.99
C ASP A 374 -4.63 16.80 6.68
N VAL A 375 -3.33 16.63 6.90
CA VAL A 375 -2.67 15.34 7.22
C VAL A 375 -2.11 15.36 8.64
N PRO A 376 -2.48 14.44 9.54
CA PRO A 376 -1.93 14.39 10.90
C PRO A 376 -0.40 14.26 10.94
N VAL A 377 0.26 15.03 11.81
CA VAL A 377 1.72 15.05 12.00
C VAL A 377 2.08 15.01 13.48
N ASP A 378 3.04 14.16 13.83
CA ASP A 378 3.60 14.13 15.19
C ASP A 378 4.62 15.26 15.38
N PHE A 379 4.40 16.10 16.38
CA PHE A 379 5.29 17.22 16.71
C PHE A 379 6.12 16.87 17.94
N ARG A 380 7.40 16.63 17.71
CA ARG A 380 8.37 16.22 18.73
C ARG A 380 9.13 17.41 19.26
N LYS A 381 9.66 17.27 20.48
CA LYS A 381 10.55 18.27 21.06
C LYS A 381 11.92 18.13 20.40
N ASP A 382 12.48 19.24 19.94
CA ASP A 382 13.85 19.30 19.41
C ASP A 382 14.89 18.99 20.49
#